data_AF-A0A6J4PZV2-F1
#
_entry.id   AF-A0A6J4PZV2-F1
#
_cell.length_a   1.000
_cell.length_b   1.000
_cell.length_c   1.000
_cell.angle_alpha   90.00
_cell.angle_beta   90.00
_cell.angle_gamma   90.00
#
_symmetry.space_group_name_H-M   'P 1'
#
loop_
_entity.id
_entity.type
_entity.pdbx_description
1 polymer ?
#
loop_
_entity_poly.entity_id
_entity_poly.type
_entity_poly.pdbx_seq_one_letter_code
_entity_poly.pdbx_strand_id
1 'polypeptide(L)' 'MKTIDREELKAKIDRGEDFLLLEVLGEASYTREHLPGAVRYEGRDQVEGLVQDRSAEIVAYCSNFN' A
#
# COMPACT_ATOMS: atom_id res chain seq x y z
N MET A 1 4.04 14.34 5.63
CA MET A 1 3.62 13.19 4.79
C MET A 1 4.19 13.43 3.41
N LYS A 2 4.97 12.49 2.87
CA LYS A 2 5.52 12.58 1.52
C LYS A 2 4.58 11.81 0.59
N THR A 3 4.25 12.38 -0.56
CA THR A 3 3.51 11.70 -1.63
C THR A 3 4.48 11.29 -2.72
N ILE A 4 4.18 10.18 -3.39
CA ILE A 4 4.80 9.76 -4.63
C ILE A 4 3.71 9.70 -5.70
N ASP A 5 4.09 9.90 -6.95
CA ASP A 5 3.15 9.74 -8.06
C ASP A 5 2.99 8.26 -8.48
N ARG A 6 2.13 8.05 -9.49
CA ARG A 6 1.84 6.72 -10.03
C ARG A 6 3.06 6.07 -10.67
N GLU A 7 3.89 6.84 -11.37
CA GLU A 7 5.06 6.33 -12.09
C GLU A 7 6.15 5.91 -11.11
N GLU A 8 6.38 6.72 -10.07
CA GLU A 8 7.26 6.41 -8.95
C GLU A 8 6.82 5.13 -8.22
N LEU A 9 5.53 5.02 -7.88
CA LEU A 9 5.00 3.81 -7.22
C LEU A 9 5.17 2.58 -8.12
N LYS A 10 4.81 2.68 -9.41
CA LYS A 10 4.99 1.59 -10.36
C LYS A 10 6.45 1.17 -10.44
N ALA A 11 7.38 2.12 -10.50
CA ALA A 11 8.79 1.82 -10.61
C ALA A 11 9.34 1.14 -9.34
N LYS A 12 8.86 1.51 -8.14
CA LYS A 12 9.20 0.81 -6.89
C LYS A 12 8.72 -0.65 -6.92
N ILE A 13 7.48 -0.90 -7.36
CA ILE A 13 6.91 -2.24 -7.51
C ILE A 13 7.71 -3.06 -8.52
N ASP A 14 7.97 -2.51 -9.71
CA ASP A 14 8.69 -3.20 -10.78
C ASP A 14 10.15 -3.53 -10.39
N ARG A 15 10.78 -2.70 -9.54
CA ARG A 15 12.12 -2.95 -8.98
C ARG A 15 12.13 -3.97 -7.84
N GLY A 16 10.97 -4.34 -7.29
CA GLY A 16 10.88 -5.19 -6.10
C GLY A 16 11.51 -4.55 -4.86
N GLU A 17 11.37 -3.23 -4.71
CA GLU A 17 11.81 -2.56 -3.48
C GLU A 17 11.05 -3.08 -2.25
N ASP A 18 11.71 -3.05 -1.09
CA ASP A 18 11.11 -3.49 0.17
C ASP A 18 10.31 -2.35 0.82
N PHE A 19 8.98 -2.45 0.72
CA PHE A 19 8.03 -1.55 1.37
C PHE A 19 6.68 -2.24 1.53
N LEU A 20 5.90 -1.82 2.53
CA LEU A 20 4.53 -2.28 2.69
C LEU A 20 3.61 -1.42 1.83
N LEU A 21 2.96 -2.04 0.85
CA LEU A 21 1.94 -1.40 0.02
C LEU A 21 0.56 -1.62 0.66
N LEU A 22 -0.05 -0.55 1.19
CA LEU A 22 -1.37 -0.58 1.82
C LEU A 22 -2.46 -0.01 0.91
N GLU A 23 -3.51 -0.78 0.71
CA GLU A 23 -4.73 -0.30 0.06
C GLU A 23 -5.77 0.12 1.10
N VAL A 24 -6.23 1.37 1.04
CA VAL A 24 -7.20 1.91 2.01
C VAL A 24 -8.66 1.87 1.51
N LEU A 25 -8.92 1.17 0.40
CA LEU A 25 -10.27 0.93 -0.10
C LEU A 25 -10.99 -0.19 0.66
N GLY A 26 -12.32 -0.20 0.55
CA GLY A 26 -13.17 -1.24 1.14
C GLY A 26 -12.94 -2.61 0.50
N GLU A 27 -13.35 -3.66 1.22
CA GLU A 27 -13.19 -5.07 0.84
C GLU A 27 -13.69 -5.37 -0.58
N ALA A 28 -14.83 -4.81 -0.98
CA ALA A 28 -15.41 -5.02 -2.30
C ALA A 28 -14.51 -4.47 -3.43
N SER A 29 -13.80 -3.36 -3.21
CA SER A 29 -12.85 -2.80 -4.17
C SER A 29 -11.60 -3.66 -4.24
N TYR A 30 -11.01 -3.97 -3.08
CA TYR A 30 -9.82 -4.80 -2.98
C TYR A 30 -10.02 -6.18 -3.62
N THR A 31 -11.16 -6.82 -3.37
CA THR A 31 -11.49 -8.14 -3.95
C THR A 31 -11.69 -8.07 -5.47
N ARG A 32 -12.14 -6.93 -5.99
CA ARG A 32 -12.35 -6.74 -7.42
C ARG A 32 -11.02 -6.62 -8.16
N GLU A 33 -10.16 -5.72 -7.69
CA GLU A 33 -8.82 -5.49 -8.25
C GLU A 33 -7.97 -4.72 -7.23
N HIS A 34 -6.70 -5.10 -7.10
CA HIS A 34 -5.70 -4.42 -6.28
C HIS A 34 -4.33 -4.53 -6.92
N LEU A 35 -3.39 -3.67 -6.53
CA LEU A 35 -2.02 -3.74 -7.01
C LEU A 35 -1.32 -5.02 -6.52
N PRO A 36 -0.43 -5.63 -7.31
CA PRO A 36 0.33 -6.80 -6.87
C PRO A 36 1.08 -6.54 -5.56
N GLY A 37 0.90 -7.43 -4.58
CA GLY A 37 1.53 -7.30 -3.25
C GLY A 37 0.84 -6.31 -2.30
N ALA A 38 -0.24 -5.64 -2.73
CA ALA A 38 -0.99 -4.75 -1.85
C ALA A 38 -1.71 -5.54 -0.74
N VAL A 39 -1.67 -5.00 0.47
CA VAL A 39 -2.41 -5.50 1.63
C VAL A 39 -3.54 -4.52 1.93
N ARG A 40 -4.77 -5.03 2.06
CA ARG A 40 -5.90 -4.20 2.47
C ARG A 40 -5.69 -3.71 3.91
N TYR A 41 -5.89 -2.42 4.14
CA TYR A 41 -5.86 -1.84 5.47
C TYR A 41 -7.13 -2.19 6.24
N GLU A 42 -6.96 -2.84 7.40
CA GLU A 42 -8.06 -3.26 8.29
C GLU A 42 -8.02 -2.55 9.65
N GLY A 43 -6.89 -1.93 9.98
CA GLY A 43 -6.71 -1.21 11.24
C GLY A 43 -5.24 -1.12 11.64
N ARG A 44 -4.96 -0.35 12.68
CA ARG A 44 -3.60 -0.12 13.17
C ARG A 44 -2.96 -1.41 13.70
N ASP A 45 -3.73 -2.23 14.43
CA ASP A 45 -3.22 -3.46 15.04
C ASP A 45 -2.70 -4.46 13.99
N GLN A 46 -3.37 -4.53 12.83
CA GLN A 46 -2.93 -5.32 11.69
C GLN A 46 -1.57 -4.83 11.17
N VAL A 47 -1.42 -3.52 10.96
CA VAL A 47 -0.17 -2.93 10.47
C VAL A 47 0.96 -3.13 11.47
N GLU A 48 0.70 -2.96 12.78
CA GLU A 48 1.68 -3.21 13.83
C GLU A 48 2.10 -4.69 13.92
N GLY A 49 1.21 -5.62 13.56
CA GLY A 49 1.55 -7.05 13.42
C GLY A 49 2.38 -7.39 12.19
N LEU A 50 2.24 -6.62 11.10
CA LEU A 50 2.99 -6.81 9.85
C LEU A 50 4.37 -6.15 9.88
N VAL A 51 4.48 -5.00 10.55
CA VAL A 51 5.67 -4.16 10.55
C VAL A 51 6.12 -3.89 11.98
N GLN A 52 7.16 -4.61 12.40
CA GLN A 52 7.79 -4.40 13.71
C GLN A 52 8.89 -3.33 13.66
N ASP A 53 9.50 -3.15 12.48
CA ASP A 53 10.50 -2.11 12.24
C ASP A 53 9.84 -0.78 11.91
N ARG A 54 10.01 0.22 12.80
CA ARG A 54 9.45 1.56 12.61
C ARG A 54 10.12 2.36 11.49
N SER A 55 11.23 1.88 10.95
CA SER A 55 11.89 2.46 9.79
C SER A 55 11.38 1.92 8.45
N ALA A 56 10.55 0.87 8.47
CA ALA A 56 9.99 0.31 7.25
C ALA A 56 9.13 1.34 6.51
N GLU A 57 9.33 1.41 5.20
CA GLU A 57 8.55 2.29 4.33
C GLU A 57 7.14 1.71 4.16
N ILE A 58 6.14 2.55 4.38
CA ILE A 58 4.73 2.21 4.14
C ILE A 58 4.19 3.19 3.11
N VAL A 59 3.65 2.65 2.02
CA VAL A 59 2.99 3.43 0.98
C VAL A 59 1.50 3.08 1.00
N ALA A 60 0.66 4.05 1.34
CA ALA A 60 -0.78 3.90 1.30
C ALA A 60 -1.34 4.48 -0.01
N TYR A 61 -2.25 3.76 -0.67
CA TYR A 61 -2.95 4.23 -1.86
C TYR A 61 -4.46 3.99 -1.77
N CYS A 62 -5.19 4.82 -2.50
CA CYS A 62 -6.63 4.79 -2.69
C CYS A 62 -6.93 4.97 -4.18
N SER A 63 -8.15 4.65 -4.62
CA SER A 63 -8.60 5.03 -5.96
C SER A 63 -8.86 6.54 -6.00
N ASN A 64 -8.22 7.24 -6.93
CA ASN A 64 -8.59 8.60 -7.26
C ASN A 64 -9.51 8.58 -8.49
N PHE A 65 -10.79 8.88 -8.31
CA PHE A 65 -11.75 9.07 -9.40
C PHE A 65 -11.81 10.56 -9.72
N ASN A 66 -10.85 11.08 -10.48
CA ASN A 66 -10.91 12.45 -10.99
C ASN A 66 -10.83 12.43 -12.51
#